data_AF-A0A1V1P3K7-F1
#
_entry.id   AF-A0A1V1P3K7-F1
#
_cell.length_a   1.000
_cell.length_b   1.000
_cell.length_c   1.000
_cell.angle_alpha   90.00
_cell.angle_beta   90.00
_cell.angle_gamma   90.00
#
_symmetry.space_group_name_H-M   'P 1'
#
loop_
_entity.id
_entity.type
_entity.pdbx_description
1 polymer ?
#
loop_
_entity_poly.entity_id
_entity_poly.type
_entity_poly.pdbx_seq_one_letter_code
_entity_poly.pdbx_strand_id
1 'polypeptide(L)'
;MRENVNVIKKYDPNGKFQTQWGQTGLEPGQFNGIKGIVVDDKRNVYVTSENLIQKFTDNGTFIGEWSVFKQDKQKTPSQLAGIAVQANGNLYIADQSDNAIKIYDSAGILQAAWQSSGYAVGEFYHPAGMTKKQDSLWVCDSNNHRIQIIQSETGQITSTWGEYGTTDGSFNHPSDIAFDSQSNIYVVDSGNFRIQKFSSTRTYIRHFGQYGRTKGYFLQPKAIAIDSEDILYVTDYMNHCIQKINSDGNFLAQWKNDQIRYPYDIARLNQNIVISNQGSNEIIVFNKSGNIQYRWGEYGHNNGQFISPAGITVDADGHIYVADQNNSRIQKFTSTGDFLLEFNDTGVLPGQLFMPGHIEIDKDQLFVCEPGLNRIQMFQKVPFLVNQKGIIIAGTTGKSDSIWNEVNYVSQYVKRVLHQKGFASDQICFMSNSTQSESLMSANFDNYQKALQWASDADYLIVCLVDHGGKENFSINGFDALSASKFSDDLNKWQSDKGKQFFCFLRCLQIW
;
A
#
# COMPACT_ATOMS: atom_id res chain seq x y z
N MET A 1 22.54 24.52 -32.38
CA MET A 1 22.85 23.99 -31.04
C MET A 1 21.90 24.66 -30.06
N ARG A 2 20.90 23.94 -29.53
CA ARG A 2 20.04 24.51 -28.49
C ARG A 2 20.86 24.49 -27.21
N GLU A 3 21.20 25.65 -26.67
CA GLU A 3 21.74 25.73 -25.31
C GLU A 3 20.69 25.13 -24.37
N ASN A 4 21.03 24.06 -23.65
CA ASN A 4 20.22 23.57 -22.55
C ASN A 4 20.33 24.60 -21.43
N VAL A 5 19.49 25.64 -21.49
CA VAL A 5 19.49 26.68 -20.47
C VAL A 5 18.76 26.12 -19.26
N ASN A 6 19.50 25.61 -18.28
CA ASN A 6 18.95 25.17 -17.00
C ASN A 6 18.63 26.41 -16.14
N VAL A 7 17.49 27.05 -16.43
CA VAL A 7 17.00 28.26 -15.74
C VAL A 7 15.56 28.06 -15.29
N ILE A 8 15.22 28.71 -14.18
CA ILE A 8 13.85 28.89 -13.71
C ILE A 8 13.38 30.27 -14.16
N LYS A 9 12.17 30.32 -14.73
CA LYS A 9 11.53 31.57 -15.17
C LYS A 9 10.19 31.72 -14.47
N LYS A 10 9.94 32.91 -13.94
CA LYS A 10 8.67 33.30 -13.32
C LYS A 10 7.91 34.22 -14.27
N TYR A 11 6.63 33.92 -14.45
CA TYR A 11 5.68 34.71 -15.22
C TYR A 11 4.51 35.09 -14.31
N ASP A 12 3.85 36.20 -14.61
CA ASP A 12 2.56 36.52 -13.98
C ASP A 12 1.43 35.65 -14.58
N PRO A 13 0.22 35.64 -13.99
CA PRO A 13 -0.90 34.85 -14.51
C PRO A 13 -1.33 35.19 -15.94
N ASN A 14 -0.91 36.35 -16.47
CA ASN A 14 -1.18 36.77 -17.84
C ASN A 14 -0.03 36.40 -18.80
N GLY A 15 0.95 35.63 -18.34
CA GLY A 15 2.10 35.18 -19.13
C GLY A 15 3.19 36.25 -19.31
N LYS A 16 3.15 37.37 -18.57
CA LYS A 16 4.20 38.39 -18.63
C LYS A 16 5.41 37.95 -17.82
N PHE A 17 6.58 37.98 -18.45
CA PHE A 17 7.84 37.65 -17.78
C PHE A 17 8.11 38.57 -16.58
N GLN A 18 8.47 37.99 -15.44
CA GLN A 18 8.82 38.72 -14.23
C GLN A 18 10.31 38.64 -13.91
N THR A 19 10.85 37.43 -13.77
CA THR A 19 12.26 37.21 -13.43
C THR A 19 12.75 35.84 -13.89
N GLN A 20 14.07 35.66 -13.93
CA GLN A 20 14.72 34.37 -14.18
C GLN A 20 15.95 34.22 -13.28
N TRP A 21 16.24 32.99 -12.89
CA TRP A 21 17.45 32.63 -12.18
C TRP A 21 17.90 31.21 -12.55
N GLY A 22 19.13 30.86 -12.18
CA GLY A 22 19.74 29.59 -12.59
C GLY A 22 20.76 29.77 -13.71
N GLN A 23 21.66 28.81 -13.80
CA GLN A 23 22.53 28.59 -14.96
C GLN A 23 23.03 27.14 -14.91
N THR A 24 23.60 26.65 -16.01
CA THR A 24 24.15 25.30 -16.02
C THR A 24 25.38 25.18 -15.12
N GLY A 25 25.36 24.22 -14.20
CA GLY A 25 26.49 23.92 -13.31
C GLY A 25 26.07 23.20 -12.04
N LEU A 26 26.99 23.11 -11.07
CA LEU A 26 26.84 22.32 -9.83
C LEU A 26 26.94 23.16 -8.55
N GLU A 27 27.25 24.46 -8.66
CA GLU A 27 27.35 25.35 -7.50
C GLU A 27 25.95 25.82 -7.04
N PRO A 28 25.82 26.34 -5.80
CA PRO A 28 24.58 26.94 -5.31
C PRO A 28 23.93 27.92 -6.30
N GLY A 29 22.67 27.66 -6.65
CA GLY A 29 21.94 28.43 -7.65
C GLY A 29 22.20 28.04 -9.10
N GLN A 30 22.94 26.96 -9.36
CA GLN A 30 23.16 26.37 -10.67
C GLN A 30 22.49 25.00 -10.76
N PHE A 31 22.17 24.57 -11.98
CA PHE A 31 21.42 23.35 -12.21
C PHE A 31 22.06 22.52 -13.32
N ASN A 32 22.03 21.21 -13.18
CA ASN A 32 22.35 20.26 -14.23
C ASN A 32 21.13 19.34 -14.42
N GLY A 33 20.32 19.60 -15.46
CA GLY A 33 19.12 18.81 -15.74
C GLY A 33 18.03 18.93 -14.66
N ILE A 34 17.25 20.01 -14.70
CA ILE A 34 16.10 20.21 -13.81
C ILE A 34 15.05 19.13 -14.09
N LYS A 35 14.57 18.46 -13.03
CA LYS A 35 13.61 17.35 -13.10
C LYS A 35 12.23 17.69 -12.54
N GLY A 36 12.17 18.65 -11.62
CA GLY A 36 10.96 18.98 -10.89
C GLY A 36 11.10 20.33 -10.19
N ILE A 37 9.97 21.01 -10.06
CA ILE A 37 9.85 22.30 -9.38
C ILE A 37 8.55 22.31 -8.59
N VAL A 38 8.59 22.82 -7.36
CA VAL A 38 7.39 23.05 -6.55
C VAL A 38 7.52 24.35 -5.76
N VAL A 39 6.38 24.95 -5.41
CA VAL A 39 6.30 26.17 -4.60
C VAL A 39 5.46 25.88 -3.36
N ASP A 40 5.97 26.22 -2.17
CA ASP A 40 5.20 26.07 -0.92
C ASP A 40 4.28 27.27 -0.63
N ASP A 41 3.42 27.16 0.38
CA ASP A 41 2.48 28.22 0.79
C ASP A 41 3.18 29.50 1.27
N LYS A 42 4.48 29.42 1.64
CA LYS A 42 5.33 30.56 2.00
C LYS A 42 6.04 31.16 0.78
N ARG A 43 5.73 30.67 -0.43
CA ARG A 43 6.30 31.04 -1.72
C ARG A 43 7.79 30.71 -1.86
N ASN A 44 8.33 29.75 -1.10
CA ASN A 44 9.66 29.22 -1.40
C ASN A 44 9.56 28.29 -2.62
N VAL A 45 10.55 28.38 -3.50
CA VAL A 45 10.66 27.53 -4.69
C VAL A 45 11.68 26.44 -4.42
N TYR A 46 11.29 25.18 -4.59
CA TYR A 46 12.16 24.02 -4.47
C TYR A 46 12.36 23.41 -5.85
N VAL A 47 13.62 23.15 -6.20
CA VAL A 47 14.01 22.63 -7.51
C VAL A 47 14.85 21.37 -7.31
N THR A 48 14.48 20.29 -8.00
CA THR A 48 15.28 19.07 -8.06
C THR A 48 16.14 19.06 -9.32
N SER A 49 17.45 18.85 -9.16
CA SER A 49 18.42 18.74 -10.26
C SER A 49 19.43 17.65 -9.91
N GLU A 50 19.60 16.66 -10.79
CA GLU A 50 20.34 15.42 -10.50
C GLU A 50 19.96 14.80 -9.14
N ASN A 51 20.83 14.93 -8.14
CA ASN A 51 20.73 14.40 -6.77
C ASN A 51 20.51 15.48 -5.69
N LEU A 52 20.32 16.73 -6.09
CA LEU A 52 20.21 17.89 -5.20
C LEU A 52 18.80 18.47 -5.21
N ILE A 53 18.38 18.92 -4.02
CA ILE A 53 17.24 19.79 -3.84
C ILE A 53 17.78 21.16 -3.45
N GLN A 54 17.43 22.17 -4.23
CA GLN A 54 17.79 23.56 -3.95
C GLN A 54 16.54 24.38 -3.66
N LYS A 55 16.62 25.23 -2.64
CA LYS A 55 15.55 26.09 -2.15
C LYS A 55 15.86 27.55 -2.47
N PHE A 56 14.86 28.27 -2.97
CA PHE A 56 14.95 29.67 -3.36
C PHE A 56 13.76 30.47 -2.81
N THR A 57 13.93 31.78 -2.73
CA THR A 57 12.79 32.71 -2.61
C THR A 57 12.00 32.74 -3.92
N ASP A 58 10.79 33.31 -3.88
CA ASP A 58 9.95 33.49 -5.07
C ASP A 58 10.55 34.43 -6.12
N ASN A 59 11.63 35.14 -5.80
CA ASN A 59 12.37 36.02 -6.70
C ASN A 59 13.73 35.44 -7.12
N GLY A 60 14.03 34.19 -6.75
CA GLY A 60 15.22 33.48 -7.20
C GLY A 60 16.48 33.65 -6.34
N THR A 61 16.35 34.19 -5.12
CA THR A 61 17.47 34.22 -4.17
C THR A 61 17.67 32.83 -3.58
N PHE A 62 18.88 32.28 -3.68
CA PHE A 62 19.23 30.99 -3.07
C PHE A 62 19.12 31.06 -1.55
N ILE A 63 18.43 30.08 -0.96
CA ILE A 63 18.23 29.95 0.50
C ILE A 63 19.10 28.83 1.05
N GLY A 64 19.19 27.71 0.34
CA GLY A 64 19.96 26.55 0.79
C GLY A 64 19.78 25.35 -0.13
N GLU A 65 20.57 24.32 0.11
CA GLU A 65 20.53 23.06 -0.63
C GLU A 65 20.78 21.88 0.29
N TRP A 66 20.29 20.72 -0.12
CA TRP A 66 20.62 19.46 0.51
C TRP A 66 20.65 18.35 -0.54
N SER A 67 21.53 17.38 -0.29
CA SER A 67 21.57 16.15 -1.06
C SER A 67 20.57 15.15 -0.49
N VAL A 68 19.98 14.36 -1.37
CA VAL A 68 19.14 13.20 -0.98
C VAL A 68 20.00 12.05 -0.42
N PHE A 69 21.34 12.19 -0.38
CA PHE A 69 22.32 11.16 0.03
C PHE A 69 23.18 11.53 1.24
N LYS A 70 23.53 10.49 2.04
CA LYS A 70 24.77 10.43 2.84
C LYS A 70 25.97 10.21 1.89
N GLN A 71 27.11 10.77 2.28
CA GLN A 71 28.41 10.88 1.59
C GLN A 71 29.09 9.59 1.04
N ASP A 72 28.39 8.60 0.49
CA ASP A 72 29.06 7.46 -0.17
C ASP A 72 29.22 7.68 -1.67
N LYS A 73 30.41 8.15 -2.05
CA LYS A 73 30.82 8.55 -3.42
C LYS A 73 30.91 7.40 -4.44
N GLN A 74 30.29 6.24 -4.21
CA GLN A 74 30.43 5.05 -5.06
C GLN A 74 29.14 4.44 -5.62
N LYS A 75 27.97 5.06 -5.45
CA LYS A 75 26.75 4.63 -6.17
C LYS A 75 26.49 5.54 -7.38
N THR A 76 26.12 4.90 -8.50
CA THR A 76 25.71 5.51 -9.77
C THR A 76 24.73 6.68 -9.58
N PRO A 77 24.77 7.73 -10.43
CA PRO A 77 23.87 8.88 -10.29
C PRO A 77 22.40 8.45 -10.35
N SER A 78 21.65 8.75 -9.30
CA SER A 78 20.21 8.53 -9.22
C SER A 78 19.44 9.52 -10.10
N GLN A 79 18.32 9.09 -10.67
CA GLN A 79 17.39 9.98 -11.36
C GLN A 79 16.26 10.40 -10.41
N LEU A 80 16.33 11.60 -9.82
CA LEU A 80 15.16 12.20 -9.18
C LEU A 80 14.13 12.54 -10.28
N ALA A 81 12.86 12.19 -10.07
CA ALA A 81 11.85 12.35 -11.11
C ALA A 81 10.76 13.39 -10.81
N GLY A 82 10.38 13.55 -9.55
CA GLY A 82 9.30 14.46 -9.16
C GLY A 82 9.42 14.92 -7.72
N ILE A 83 8.97 16.15 -7.48
CA ILE A 83 8.88 16.80 -6.16
C ILE A 83 7.46 17.34 -5.97
N ALA A 84 6.88 17.10 -4.81
CA ALA A 84 5.60 17.68 -4.39
C ALA A 84 5.73 18.27 -2.97
N VAL A 85 4.91 19.25 -2.63
CA VAL A 85 4.88 19.86 -1.30
C VAL A 85 3.49 19.73 -0.70
N GLN A 86 3.43 19.34 0.56
CA GLN A 86 2.21 19.29 1.36
C GLN A 86 2.01 20.63 2.08
N ALA A 87 0.77 20.97 2.42
CA ALA A 87 0.41 22.25 3.09
C ALA A 87 1.13 22.50 4.43
N ASN A 88 1.64 21.46 5.08
CA ASN A 88 2.47 21.58 6.29
C ASN A 88 3.96 21.91 6.01
N GLY A 89 4.36 21.98 4.74
CA GLY A 89 5.72 22.26 4.29
C GLY A 89 6.60 21.03 4.05
N ASN A 90 6.05 19.81 4.14
CA ASN A 90 6.80 18.59 3.83
C ASN A 90 6.94 18.39 2.32
N LEU A 91 8.14 18.00 1.88
CA LEU A 91 8.52 17.75 0.50
C LEU A 91 8.55 16.25 0.24
N TYR A 92 7.78 15.78 -0.74
CA TYR A 92 7.74 14.40 -1.20
C TYR A 92 8.57 14.28 -2.46
N ILE A 93 9.57 13.40 -2.43
CA ILE A 93 10.57 13.25 -3.48
C ILE A 93 10.50 11.83 -4.03
N ALA A 94 10.23 11.70 -5.33
CA ALA A 94 10.29 10.42 -6.02
C ALA A 94 11.73 10.10 -6.43
N ASP A 95 12.30 9.07 -5.79
CA ASP A 95 13.63 8.54 -6.07
C ASP A 95 13.51 7.28 -6.96
N GLN A 96 13.78 7.43 -8.26
CA GLN A 96 13.69 6.31 -9.20
C GLN A 96 14.82 5.29 -9.03
N SER A 97 15.90 5.63 -8.33
CA SER A 97 17.03 4.72 -8.13
C SER A 97 16.81 3.79 -6.93
N ASP A 98 16.07 4.27 -5.94
CA ASP A 98 15.76 3.56 -4.69
C ASP A 98 14.33 3.00 -4.69
N ASN A 99 13.56 3.24 -5.77
CA ASN A 99 12.12 2.96 -5.86
C ASN A 99 11.37 3.47 -4.63
N ALA A 100 11.68 4.69 -4.19
CA ALA A 100 11.26 5.23 -2.91
C ALA A 100 10.57 6.59 -3.05
N ILE A 101 9.64 6.89 -2.13
CA ILE A 101 9.19 8.25 -1.88
C ILE A 101 9.83 8.74 -0.58
N LYS A 102 10.69 9.74 -0.66
CA LYS A 102 11.36 10.34 0.50
C LYS A 102 10.65 11.63 0.90
N ILE A 103 10.32 11.75 2.18
CA ILE A 103 9.62 12.89 2.77
C ILE A 103 10.62 13.71 3.57
N TYR A 104 10.91 14.93 3.14
CA TYR A 104 11.76 15.89 3.84
C TYR A 104 10.94 17.02 4.44
N ASP A 105 11.39 17.60 5.55
CA ASP A 105 10.83 18.88 6.00
C ASP A 105 11.41 20.06 5.19
N SER A 106 10.89 21.26 5.43
CA SER A 106 11.35 22.49 4.76
C SER A 106 12.79 22.92 5.08
N ALA A 107 13.44 22.25 6.03
CA ALA A 107 14.84 22.42 6.41
C ALA A 107 15.76 21.35 5.77
N GLY A 108 15.20 20.41 5.01
CA GLY A 108 15.95 19.35 4.35
C GLY A 108 16.25 18.14 5.24
N ILE A 109 15.59 18.01 6.39
CA ILE A 109 15.71 16.83 7.26
C ILE A 109 14.72 15.76 6.80
N LEU A 110 15.21 14.54 6.55
CA LEU A 110 14.38 13.39 6.19
C LEU A 110 13.46 13.03 7.36
N GLN A 111 12.15 13.13 7.13
CA GLN A 111 11.09 12.83 8.09
C GLN A 111 10.63 11.37 7.97
N ALA A 112 10.56 10.86 6.74
CA ALA A 112 10.18 9.48 6.46
C ALA A 112 10.67 9.07 5.06
N ALA A 113 10.86 7.77 4.84
CA ALA A 113 11.08 7.20 3.51
C ALA A 113 10.12 6.03 3.34
N TRP A 114 9.38 6.03 2.23
CA TRP A 114 8.52 4.93 1.84
C TRP A 114 9.27 4.10 0.81
N GLN A 115 9.45 2.80 1.10
CA GLN A 115 10.31 1.83 0.39
C GLN A 115 11.81 2.12 0.52
N SER A 116 12.45 1.71 1.62
CA SER A 116 13.91 1.69 1.71
C SER A 116 14.42 0.26 1.80
N SER A 117 14.91 -0.26 0.67
CA SER A 117 15.66 -1.51 0.65
C SER A 117 17.06 -1.28 1.22
N GLY A 118 17.54 -2.13 2.12
CA GLY A 118 18.88 -1.94 2.68
C GLY A 118 19.13 -2.65 3.99
N TYR A 119 20.17 -2.20 4.68
CA TYR A 119 20.78 -2.88 5.84
C TYR A 119 20.70 -2.04 7.12
N ALA A 120 20.40 -0.74 7.01
CA ALA A 120 20.27 0.14 8.17
C ALA A 120 18.96 -0.12 8.93
N VAL A 121 18.86 0.38 10.16
CA VAL A 121 17.61 0.32 10.93
C VAL A 121 16.52 1.12 10.18
N GLY A 122 15.34 0.52 10.00
CA GLY A 122 14.26 1.08 9.18
C GLY A 122 14.31 0.71 7.69
N GLU A 123 15.42 0.14 7.22
CA GLU A 123 15.52 -0.46 5.90
C GLU A 123 15.27 -1.97 6.00
N PHE A 124 14.60 -2.55 5.00
CA PHE A 124 14.33 -3.98 4.94
C PHE A 124 15.10 -4.63 3.79
N TYR A 125 15.46 -5.90 3.96
CA TYR A 125 15.94 -6.75 2.88
C TYR A 125 15.26 -8.10 2.97
N HIS A 126 14.34 -8.33 2.03
CA HIS A 126 13.47 -9.50 1.95
C HIS A 126 12.71 -9.78 3.25
N PRO A 127 11.84 -8.85 3.72
CA PRO A 127 11.02 -9.12 4.88
C PRO A 127 10.05 -10.27 4.57
N ALA A 128 10.06 -11.33 5.37
CA ALA A 128 9.28 -12.54 5.13
C ALA A 128 8.00 -12.54 5.98
N GLY A 129 8.05 -13.09 7.20
CA GLY A 129 6.94 -13.14 8.15
C GLY A 129 6.91 -11.96 9.10
N MET A 130 5.73 -11.69 9.65
CA MET A 130 5.55 -10.72 10.72
C MET A 130 4.46 -11.19 11.67
N THR A 131 4.47 -10.70 12.89
CA THR A 131 3.32 -10.90 13.79
C THR A 131 3.09 -9.68 14.65
N LYS A 132 1.84 -9.47 15.00
CA LYS A 132 1.42 -8.36 15.84
C LYS A 132 1.38 -8.76 17.32
N LYS A 133 1.94 -7.90 18.17
CA LYS A 133 1.89 -8.01 19.64
C LYS A 133 1.62 -6.65 20.26
N GLN A 134 0.45 -6.51 20.89
CA GLN A 134 -0.01 -5.27 21.54
C GLN A 134 -0.02 -4.06 20.60
N ASP A 135 0.91 -3.11 20.72
CA ASP A 135 0.99 -1.95 19.82
C ASP A 135 2.20 -2.05 18.88
N SER A 136 2.84 -3.22 18.82
CA SER A 136 4.05 -3.47 18.05
C SER A 136 3.84 -4.54 16.98
N LEU A 137 4.40 -4.30 15.81
CA LEU A 137 4.56 -5.27 14.74
C LEU A 137 6.02 -5.77 14.74
N TRP A 138 6.20 -7.08 14.81
CA TRP A 138 7.53 -7.72 14.79
C TRP A 138 7.75 -8.34 13.43
N VAL A 139 8.78 -7.88 12.73
CA VAL A 139 9.04 -8.25 11.34
C VAL A 139 10.34 -9.01 11.22
N CYS A 140 10.28 -10.18 10.61
CA CYS A 140 11.45 -10.95 10.17
C CYS A 140 12.07 -10.29 8.94
N ASP A 141 13.17 -9.55 9.15
CA ASP A 141 13.96 -8.93 8.09
C ASP A 141 14.99 -9.95 7.59
N SER A 142 14.50 -10.92 6.80
CA SER A 142 15.13 -12.23 6.65
C SER A 142 16.56 -12.18 6.10
N ASN A 143 16.82 -11.39 5.06
CA ASN A 143 18.18 -11.32 4.50
C ASN A 143 19.12 -10.41 5.31
N ASN A 144 18.58 -9.64 6.27
CA ASN A 144 19.38 -8.96 7.27
C ASN A 144 19.55 -9.78 8.56
N HIS A 145 19.02 -11.00 8.61
CA HIS A 145 19.18 -11.95 9.72
C HIS A 145 18.78 -11.37 11.08
N ARG A 146 17.73 -10.55 11.09
CA ARG A 146 17.27 -9.83 12.29
C ARG A 146 15.76 -9.70 12.33
N ILE A 147 15.27 -9.28 13.48
CA ILE A 147 13.90 -8.86 13.71
C ILE A 147 13.87 -7.34 13.91
N GLN A 148 12.98 -6.64 13.23
CA GLN A 148 12.70 -5.22 13.48
C GLN A 148 11.32 -5.08 14.14
N ILE A 149 11.24 -4.24 15.17
CA ILE A 149 10.02 -4.01 15.94
C ILE A 149 9.51 -2.62 15.63
N ILE A 150 8.32 -2.56 15.06
CA ILE A 150 7.68 -1.36 14.55
C ILE A 150 6.52 -1.00 15.47
N GLN A 151 6.36 0.27 15.84
CA GLN A 151 5.12 0.74 16.43
C GLN A 151 4.02 0.70 15.35
N SER A 152 2.99 -0.12 15.57
CA SER A 152 1.93 -0.41 14.60
C SER A 152 1.22 0.84 14.07
N GLU A 153 0.95 1.83 14.93
CA GLU A 153 0.22 3.04 14.52
C GLU A 153 1.06 4.04 13.71
N THR A 154 2.34 4.18 14.06
CA THR A 154 3.20 5.26 13.52
C THR A 154 4.17 4.77 12.45
N GLY A 155 4.39 3.46 12.35
CA GLY A 155 5.42 2.87 11.50
C GLY A 155 6.86 3.10 12.01
N GLN A 156 7.05 3.68 13.20
CA GLN A 156 8.38 3.95 13.73
C GLN A 156 9.07 2.67 14.23
N ILE A 157 10.35 2.49 13.89
CA ILE A 157 11.16 1.40 14.45
C ILE A 157 11.52 1.72 15.90
N THR A 158 11.07 0.87 16.81
CA THR A 158 11.30 1.01 18.26
C THR A 158 12.52 0.22 18.72
N SER A 159 12.84 -0.88 18.03
CA SER A 159 13.93 -1.77 18.42
C SER A 159 14.31 -2.72 17.29
N THR A 160 15.57 -3.18 17.32
CA THR A 160 16.08 -4.24 16.46
C THR A 160 16.68 -5.35 17.32
N TRP A 161 16.63 -6.58 16.83
CA TRP A 161 17.11 -7.75 17.58
C TRP A 161 17.60 -8.85 16.64
N GLY A 162 18.75 -9.43 16.97
CA GLY A 162 19.36 -10.52 16.21
C GLY A 162 20.50 -10.06 15.29
N GLU A 163 21.29 -11.04 14.88
CA GLU A 163 22.44 -10.89 13.99
C GLU A 163 22.64 -12.21 13.22
N TYR A 164 23.40 -12.15 12.12
CA TYR A 164 23.76 -13.35 11.37
C TYR A 164 24.58 -14.32 12.23
N GLY A 165 24.15 -15.58 12.29
CA GLY A 165 24.94 -16.64 12.89
C GLY A 165 24.22 -18.00 12.96
N THR A 166 24.97 -19.01 13.37
CA THR A 166 24.50 -20.40 13.56
C THR A 166 24.43 -20.81 15.03
N THR A 167 24.96 -19.97 15.93
CA THR A 167 24.93 -20.19 17.39
C THR A 167 23.58 -19.88 17.99
N ASP A 168 23.33 -20.38 19.19
CA ASP A 168 22.12 -20.08 19.97
C ASP A 168 21.96 -18.56 20.17
N GLY A 169 20.79 -18.04 19.83
CA GLY A 169 20.47 -16.61 19.91
C GLY A 169 20.83 -15.77 18.67
N SER A 170 21.61 -16.30 17.73
CA SER A 170 21.84 -15.70 16.41
C SER A 170 20.86 -16.29 15.38
N PHE A 171 20.62 -15.58 14.28
CA PHE A 171 19.66 -15.99 13.25
C PHE A 171 20.32 -16.17 11.88
N ASN A 172 19.72 -17.01 11.05
CA ASN A 172 20.04 -17.17 9.66
C ASN A 172 18.76 -17.27 8.84
N HIS A 173 18.38 -16.20 8.14
CA HIS A 173 17.11 -16.11 7.40
C HIS A 173 15.90 -16.45 8.27
N PRO A 174 15.64 -15.69 9.35
CA PRO A 174 14.42 -15.85 10.12
C PRO A 174 13.23 -15.63 9.19
N SER A 175 12.28 -16.56 9.14
CA SER A 175 11.16 -16.51 8.19
C SER A 175 9.85 -16.12 8.83
N ASP A 176 9.65 -16.42 10.11
CA ASP A 176 8.42 -16.14 10.83
C ASP A 176 8.63 -16.10 12.34
N ILE A 177 7.68 -15.51 13.07
CA ILE A 177 7.75 -15.27 14.50
C ILE A 177 6.37 -15.39 15.15
N ALA A 178 6.30 -16.03 16.32
CA ALA A 178 5.07 -16.16 17.11
C ALA A 178 5.33 -16.03 18.61
N PHE A 179 4.26 -15.86 19.39
CA PHE A 179 4.31 -15.73 20.84
C PHE A 179 3.39 -16.74 21.53
N ASP A 180 3.85 -17.30 22.66
CA ASP A 180 2.99 -18.12 23.53
C ASP A 180 2.21 -17.25 24.53
N SER A 181 1.32 -17.88 25.30
CA SER A 181 0.50 -17.23 26.33
C SER A 181 1.31 -16.52 27.42
N GLN A 182 2.56 -16.92 27.64
CA GLN A 182 3.51 -16.33 28.59
C GLN A 182 4.39 -15.26 27.95
N SER A 183 4.09 -14.86 26.71
CA SER A 183 4.88 -13.89 25.95
C SER A 183 6.31 -14.34 25.62
N ASN A 184 6.62 -15.63 25.72
CA ASN A 184 7.85 -16.16 25.13
C ASN A 184 7.76 -16.06 23.60
N ILE A 185 8.93 -15.94 22.98
CA ILE A 185 9.09 -15.62 21.56
C ILE A 185 9.60 -16.86 20.85
N TYR A 186 8.97 -17.22 19.75
CA TYR A 186 9.38 -18.33 18.90
C TYR A 186 9.72 -17.80 17.52
N VAL A 187 10.97 -18.00 17.09
CA VAL A 187 11.45 -17.54 15.78
C VAL A 187 11.76 -18.75 14.91
N VAL A 188 11.18 -18.79 13.71
CA VAL A 188 11.49 -19.78 12.68
C VAL A 188 12.82 -19.37 12.03
N ASP A 189 13.91 -20.00 12.46
CA ASP A 189 15.26 -19.74 12.00
C ASP A 189 15.61 -20.65 10.81
N SER A 190 14.99 -20.36 9.66
CA SER A 190 14.90 -21.28 8.53
C SER A 190 16.24 -21.69 7.93
N GLY A 191 17.20 -20.75 7.83
CA GLY A 191 18.54 -21.02 7.32
C GLY A 191 19.36 -21.93 8.24
N ASN A 192 18.97 -22.03 9.51
CA ASN A 192 19.55 -22.97 10.49
C ASN A 192 18.66 -24.19 10.75
N PHE A 193 17.56 -24.37 10.00
CA PHE A 193 16.67 -25.54 10.08
C PHE A 193 16.10 -25.79 11.49
N ARG A 194 15.78 -24.73 12.23
CA ARG A 194 15.34 -24.83 13.63
C ARG A 194 14.30 -23.77 13.99
N ILE A 195 13.60 -24.00 15.11
CA ILE A 195 12.77 -23.00 15.78
C ILE A 195 13.46 -22.62 17.08
N GLN A 196 13.70 -21.34 17.33
CA GLN A 196 14.32 -20.86 18.57
C GLN A 196 13.28 -20.24 19.50
N LYS A 197 13.30 -20.62 20.78
CA LYS A 197 12.48 -20.07 21.86
C LYS A 197 13.30 -19.10 22.72
N PHE A 198 12.71 -17.96 23.01
CA PHE A 198 13.27 -16.91 23.86
C PHE A 198 12.26 -16.45 24.90
N SER A 199 12.74 -15.89 26.01
CA SER A 199 11.88 -15.22 26.98
C SER A 199 11.26 -13.95 26.38
N SER A 200 10.27 -13.38 27.07
CA SER A 200 9.71 -12.06 26.74
C SER A 200 10.76 -10.93 26.75
N THR A 201 11.89 -11.13 27.46
CA THR A 201 13.06 -10.24 27.49
C THR A 201 14.13 -10.57 26.45
N ARG A 202 13.80 -11.42 25.45
CA ARG A 202 14.68 -11.82 24.34
C ARG A 202 15.91 -12.61 24.77
N THR A 203 15.86 -13.23 25.95
CA THR A 203 16.91 -14.13 26.42
C THR A 203 16.70 -15.51 25.80
N TYR A 204 17.74 -16.09 25.19
CA TYR A 204 17.66 -17.43 24.62
C TYR A 204 17.28 -18.45 25.70
N ILE A 205 16.30 -19.31 25.38
CA ILE A 205 15.88 -20.41 26.25
C ILE A 205 16.37 -21.73 25.66
N ARG A 206 15.98 -22.03 24.41
CA ARG A 206 16.33 -23.27 23.71
C ARG A 206 15.96 -23.20 22.22
N HIS A 207 16.36 -24.20 21.44
CA HIS A 207 15.85 -24.41 20.08
C HIS A 207 15.31 -25.84 19.89
N PHE A 208 14.56 -26.03 18.81
CA PHE A 208 13.98 -27.30 18.38
C PHE A 208 14.31 -27.59 16.94
N GLY A 209 14.58 -28.85 16.64
CA GLY A 209 14.90 -29.32 15.30
C GLY A 209 16.32 -29.00 14.85
N GLN A 210 16.65 -29.60 13.72
CA GLN A 210 17.92 -29.53 13.02
C GLN A 210 17.65 -29.94 11.56
N TYR A 211 18.67 -29.83 10.70
CA TYR A 211 18.56 -30.28 9.31
C TYR A 211 18.12 -31.75 9.21
N GLY A 212 17.03 -32.01 8.48
CA GLY A 212 16.61 -33.37 8.14
C GLY A 212 15.20 -33.50 7.59
N ARG A 213 14.83 -34.75 7.28
CA ARG A 213 13.52 -35.14 6.72
C ARG A 213 12.68 -35.99 7.67
N THR A 214 13.22 -36.30 8.84
CA THR A 214 12.58 -37.15 9.86
C THR A 214 11.73 -36.32 10.81
N LYS A 215 10.87 -36.99 11.58
CA LYS A 215 10.01 -36.35 12.60
C LYS A 215 10.86 -35.54 13.58
N GLY A 216 10.46 -34.28 13.82
CA GLY A 216 11.16 -33.34 14.70
C GLY A 216 12.33 -32.60 14.04
N TYR A 217 12.73 -32.94 12.81
CA TYR A 217 13.79 -32.27 12.05
C TYR A 217 13.18 -31.48 10.90
N PHE A 218 13.83 -30.39 10.48
CA PHE A 218 13.31 -29.50 9.45
C PHE A 218 14.19 -29.47 8.21
N LEU A 219 13.57 -29.26 7.04
CA LEU A 219 14.29 -29.06 5.79
C LEU A 219 14.13 -27.64 5.25
N GLN A 220 12.95 -27.05 5.38
CA GLN A 220 12.74 -25.61 5.15
C GLN A 220 11.52 -25.17 5.95
N PRO A 221 11.63 -24.96 7.27
CA PRO A 221 10.51 -24.48 8.04
C PRO A 221 10.19 -23.04 7.58
N LYS A 222 8.91 -22.70 7.38
CA LYS A 222 8.51 -21.42 6.78
C LYS A 222 7.68 -20.55 7.70
N ALA A 223 6.73 -21.13 8.42
CA ALA A 223 5.81 -20.40 9.26
C ALA A 223 5.45 -21.19 10.51
N ILE A 224 4.99 -20.48 11.54
CA ILE A 224 4.62 -21.02 12.84
C ILE A 224 3.33 -20.38 13.36
N ALA A 225 2.37 -21.22 13.76
CA ALA A 225 1.21 -20.80 14.53
C ALA A 225 1.22 -21.49 15.89
N ILE A 226 0.73 -20.78 16.91
CA ILE A 226 0.58 -21.31 18.28
C ILE A 226 -0.90 -21.30 18.64
N ASP A 227 -1.42 -22.42 19.14
CA ASP A 227 -2.81 -22.51 19.59
C ASP A 227 -2.99 -22.05 21.05
N SER A 228 -4.23 -22.03 21.52
CA SER A 228 -4.59 -21.60 22.88
C SER A 228 -4.04 -22.51 23.99
N GLU A 229 -3.46 -23.66 23.65
CA GLU A 229 -2.83 -24.60 24.58
C GLU A 229 -1.29 -24.52 24.50
N ASP A 230 -0.75 -23.45 23.89
CA ASP A 230 0.67 -23.25 23.62
C ASP A 230 1.32 -24.39 22.82
N ILE A 231 0.54 -25.04 21.95
CA ILE A 231 1.04 -26.01 21.00
C ILE A 231 1.42 -25.31 19.69
N LEU A 232 2.63 -25.59 19.23
CA LEU A 232 3.21 -25.04 18.01
C LEU A 232 2.85 -25.93 16.82
N TYR A 233 2.51 -25.29 15.70
CA TYR A 233 2.30 -25.91 14.40
C TYR A 233 3.22 -25.20 13.40
N VAL A 234 4.14 -25.95 12.80
CA VAL A 234 5.17 -25.41 11.92
C VAL A 234 5.01 -25.99 10.51
N THR A 235 4.93 -25.12 9.50
CA THR A 235 4.98 -25.56 8.10
C THR A 235 6.42 -25.89 7.72
N ASP A 236 6.66 -27.13 7.29
CA ASP A 236 7.96 -27.55 6.77
C ASP A 236 7.86 -27.75 5.26
N TYR A 237 8.09 -26.64 4.57
CA TYR A 237 7.79 -26.43 3.15
C TYR A 237 8.39 -27.52 2.26
N MET A 238 9.69 -27.81 2.43
CA MET A 238 10.39 -28.82 1.63
C MET A 238 10.11 -30.26 2.07
N ASN A 239 9.64 -30.48 3.30
CA ASN A 239 9.23 -31.81 3.74
C ASN A 239 7.76 -32.14 3.46
N HIS A 240 7.01 -31.18 2.90
CA HIS A 240 5.59 -31.32 2.56
C HIS A 240 4.75 -31.74 3.77
N CYS A 241 4.98 -31.11 4.93
CA CYS A 241 4.28 -31.47 6.15
C CYS A 241 4.09 -30.30 7.10
N ILE A 242 3.21 -30.51 8.08
CA ILE A 242 3.08 -29.67 9.27
C ILE A 242 3.64 -30.46 10.45
N GLN A 243 4.49 -29.84 11.27
CA GLN A 243 5.01 -30.45 12.51
C GLN A 243 4.36 -29.81 13.73
N LYS A 244 3.85 -30.66 14.62
CA LYS A 244 3.21 -30.27 15.88
C LYS A 244 4.18 -30.52 17.04
N ILE A 245 4.49 -29.47 17.80
CA ILE A 245 5.52 -29.49 18.87
C ILE A 245 4.96 -28.77 20.10
N ASN A 246 5.22 -29.26 21.31
CA ASN A 246 4.79 -28.56 22.52
C ASN A 246 5.78 -27.45 22.94
N SER A 247 5.41 -26.64 23.92
CA SER A 247 6.23 -25.54 24.46
C SER A 247 7.59 -25.98 25.03
N ASP A 248 7.73 -27.25 25.41
CA ASP A 248 8.98 -27.84 25.92
C ASP A 248 9.90 -28.32 24.78
N GLY A 249 9.40 -28.40 23.55
CA GLY A 249 10.15 -28.91 22.39
C GLY A 249 9.92 -30.37 22.04
N ASN A 250 9.01 -31.04 22.73
CA ASN A 250 8.67 -32.42 22.43
C ASN A 250 7.86 -32.46 21.13
N PHE A 251 8.32 -33.25 20.17
CA PHE A 251 7.57 -33.57 18.98
C PHE A 251 6.30 -34.35 19.35
N LEU A 252 5.15 -33.88 18.90
CA LEU A 252 3.85 -34.49 19.17
C LEU A 252 3.31 -35.25 17.96
N ALA A 253 3.33 -34.63 16.79
CA ALA A 253 2.78 -35.22 15.57
C ALA A 253 3.37 -34.58 14.30
N GLN A 254 3.27 -35.31 13.19
CA GLN A 254 3.56 -34.81 11.85
C GLN A 254 2.35 -35.08 10.97
N TRP A 255 1.84 -34.05 10.32
CA TRP A 255 0.76 -34.17 9.34
C TRP A 255 1.38 -34.14 7.95
N LYS A 256 1.43 -35.32 7.32
CA LYS A 256 2.00 -35.51 5.99
C LYS A 256 1.10 -36.46 5.21
N ASN A 257 0.61 -36.01 4.06
CA ASN A 257 -0.17 -36.79 3.11
C ASN A 257 -0.06 -36.14 1.71
N ASP A 258 -0.61 -36.78 0.68
CA ASP A 258 -0.49 -36.33 -0.72
C ASP A 258 -1.16 -34.98 -1.02
N GLN A 259 -2.03 -34.51 -0.12
CA GLN A 259 -2.74 -33.24 -0.25
C GLN A 259 -1.89 -32.07 0.29
N ILE A 260 -0.99 -32.29 1.25
CA ILE A 260 -0.11 -31.24 1.77
C ILE A 260 1.09 -31.13 0.84
N ARG A 261 1.16 -30.05 0.07
CA ARG A 261 2.21 -29.82 -0.92
C ARG A 261 2.76 -28.41 -0.77
N TYR A 262 4.01 -28.32 -0.37
CA TYR A 262 4.68 -27.03 -0.17
C TYR A 262 3.84 -26.08 0.71
N PRO A 263 3.47 -26.50 1.95
CA PRO A 263 2.71 -25.64 2.85
C PRO A 263 3.57 -24.41 3.18
N TYR A 264 3.06 -23.22 2.87
CA TYR A 264 3.84 -21.99 2.98
C TYR A 264 3.60 -21.33 4.33
N ASP A 265 2.38 -20.88 4.57
CA ASP A 265 1.99 -20.15 5.78
C ASP A 265 0.89 -20.89 6.56
N ILE A 266 0.72 -20.53 7.83
CA ILE A 266 -0.18 -21.18 8.78
C ILE A 266 -0.76 -20.18 9.78
N ALA A 267 -2.05 -20.29 10.03
CA ALA A 267 -2.75 -19.45 11.00
C ALA A 267 -3.74 -20.26 11.84
N ARG A 268 -4.08 -19.70 13.02
CA ARG A 268 -5.14 -20.24 13.88
C ARG A 268 -6.50 -19.74 13.40
N LEU A 269 -7.42 -20.66 13.13
CA LEU A 269 -8.80 -20.37 12.77
C LEU A 269 -9.73 -20.93 13.86
N ASN A 270 -10.06 -20.13 14.87
CA ASN A 270 -10.80 -20.58 16.05
C ASN A 270 -10.12 -21.77 16.75
N GLN A 271 -10.73 -22.96 16.71
CA GLN A 271 -10.16 -24.22 17.21
C GLN A 271 -9.39 -25.01 16.15
N ASN A 272 -9.45 -24.58 14.89
CA ASN A 272 -8.83 -25.20 13.74
C ASN A 272 -7.51 -24.52 13.38
N ILE A 273 -6.78 -25.16 12.48
CA ILE A 273 -5.55 -24.67 11.86
C ILE A 273 -5.81 -24.52 10.37
N VAL A 274 -5.46 -23.39 9.79
CA VAL A 274 -5.57 -23.14 8.35
C VAL A 274 -4.19 -22.91 7.76
N ILE A 275 -3.94 -23.45 6.56
CA ILE A 275 -2.69 -23.24 5.82
C ILE A 275 -2.95 -22.71 4.42
N SER A 276 -1.97 -22.00 3.88
CA SER A 276 -1.79 -21.84 2.44
C SER A 276 -0.96 -23.00 1.90
N ASN A 277 -1.53 -23.75 0.96
CA ASN A 277 -0.89 -24.91 0.35
C ASN A 277 -0.43 -24.56 -1.07
N GLN A 278 0.75 -23.96 -1.16
CA GLN A 278 1.26 -23.35 -2.39
C GLN A 278 1.36 -24.36 -3.54
N GLY A 279 1.72 -25.61 -3.23
CA GLY A 279 1.91 -26.66 -4.23
C GLY A 279 0.65 -27.17 -4.91
N SER A 280 -0.53 -26.95 -4.32
CA SER A 280 -1.82 -27.26 -4.95
C SER A 280 -2.67 -26.02 -5.26
N ASN A 281 -2.21 -24.82 -4.88
CA ASN A 281 -2.99 -23.57 -4.98
C ASN A 281 -4.31 -23.65 -4.19
N GLU A 282 -4.29 -24.30 -3.04
CA GLU A 282 -5.45 -24.47 -2.17
C GLU A 282 -5.19 -23.87 -0.79
N ILE A 283 -6.27 -23.53 -0.10
CA ILE A 283 -6.29 -23.25 1.33
C ILE A 283 -6.93 -24.46 2.02
N ILE A 284 -6.28 -24.98 3.06
CA ILE A 284 -6.70 -26.22 3.72
C ILE A 284 -6.92 -25.96 5.21
N VAL A 285 -8.08 -26.35 5.72
CA VAL A 285 -8.43 -26.24 7.14
C VAL A 285 -8.40 -27.62 7.79
N PHE A 286 -7.68 -27.72 8.90
CA PHE A 286 -7.51 -28.91 9.71
C PHE A 286 -8.10 -28.71 11.11
N ASN A 287 -8.61 -29.77 11.70
CA ASN A 287 -8.80 -29.79 13.15
C ASN A 287 -7.47 -30.02 13.90
N LYS A 288 -7.45 -29.88 15.23
CA LYS A 288 -6.24 -30.07 16.06
C LYS A 288 -5.62 -31.47 16.00
N SER A 289 -6.34 -32.46 15.49
CA SER A 289 -5.86 -33.84 15.30
C SER A 289 -5.19 -34.06 13.95
N GLY A 290 -5.28 -33.09 13.02
CA GLY A 290 -4.69 -33.17 11.68
C GLY A 290 -5.62 -33.71 10.61
N ASN A 291 -6.92 -33.83 10.90
CA ASN A 291 -7.91 -34.22 9.90
C ASN A 291 -8.38 -32.98 9.13
N ILE A 292 -8.31 -33.04 7.80
CA ILE A 292 -8.85 -32.01 6.92
C ILE A 292 -10.35 -31.90 7.15
N GLN A 293 -10.82 -30.69 7.48
CA GLN A 293 -12.24 -30.38 7.63
C GLN A 293 -12.84 -29.97 6.28
N TYR A 294 -12.18 -29.03 5.61
CA TYR A 294 -12.55 -28.54 4.28
C TYR A 294 -11.34 -27.85 3.64
N ARG A 295 -11.45 -27.62 2.33
CA ARG A 295 -10.46 -26.89 1.54
C ARG A 295 -11.14 -26.24 0.34
N TRP A 296 -10.52 -25.19 -0.19
CA TRP A 296 -10.95 -24.51 -1.40
C TRP A 296 -9.74 -23.94 -2.12
N GLY A 297 -9.95 -23.51 -3.37
CA GLY A 297 -8.88 -23.03 -4.22
C GLY A 297 -8.56 -23.98 -5.36
N GLU A 298 -8.07 -23.40 -6.44
CA GLU A 298 -7.49 -24.07 -7.59
C GLU A 298 -6.59 -23.08 -8.32
N TYR A 299 -5.77 -23.56 -9.25
CA TYR A 299 -4.93 -22.69 -10.07
C TYR A 299 -5.78 -21.74 -10.93
N GLY A 300 -5.56 -20.43 -10.82
CA GLY A 300 -6.21 -19.45 -11.70
C GLY A 300 -6.22 -18.01 -11.19
N HIS A 301 -6.93 -17.15 -11.90
CA HIS A 301 -6.98 -15.70 -11.67
C HIS A 301 -8.35 -15.21 -11.13
N ASN A 302 -9.37 -16.06 -11.11
CA ASN A 302 -10.70 -15.65 -10.66
C ASN A 302 -10.79 -15.62 -9.13
N ASN A 303 -11.88 -15.05 -8.60
CA ASN A 303 -12.16 -15.05 -7.16
C ASN A 303 -12.21 -16.49 -6.62
N GLY A 304 -11.51 -16.73 -5.52
CA GLY A 304 -11.35 -18.07 -4.95
C GLY A 304 -10.37 -18.99 -5.67
N GLN A 305 -9.75 -18.54 -6.77
CA GLN A 305 -8.60 -19.21 -7.40
C GLN A 305 -7.31 -18.51 -6.98
N PHE A 306 -6.20 -19.25 -7.00
CA PHE A 306 -4.90 -18.77 -6.55
C PHE A 306 -3.78 -19.16 -7.52
N ILE A 307 -2.71 -18.36 -7.53
CA ILE A 307 -1.43 -18.78 -8.07
C ILE A 307 -0.37 -18.51 -7.00
N SER A 308 0.18 -19.59 -6.46
CA SER A 308 1.16 -19.55 -5.38
C SER A 308 0.65 -18.80 -4.14
N PRO A 309 -0.44 -19.25 -3.49
CA PRO A 309 -0.90 -18.62 -2.25
C PRO A 309 0.22 -18.69 -1.20
N ALA A 310 0.60 -17.54 -0.66
CA ALA A 310 1.71 -17.37 0.26
C ALA A 310 1.19 -17.05 1.67
N GLY A 311 1.23 -15.79 2.10
CA GLY A 311 0.73 -15.35 3.40
C GLY A 311 -0.72 -15.72 3.70
N ILE A 312 -1.01 -16.12 4.94
CA ILE A 312 -2.38 -16.33 5.43
C ILE A 312 -2.54 -15.80 6.85
N THR A 313 -3.60 -15.03 7.10
CA THR A 313 -3.96 -14.58 8.45
C THR A 313 -5.47 -14.59 8.65
N VAL A 314 -5.90 -14.53 9.91
CA VAL A 314 -7.31 -14.62 10.31
C VAL A 314 -7.66 -13.44 11.21
N ASP A 315 -8.70 -12.67 10.84
CA ASP A 315 -9.17 -11.54 11.65
C ASP A 315 -9.99 -12.01 12.88
N ALA A 316 -10.34 -11.06 13.76
CA ALA A 316 -11.08 -11.37 15.00
C ALA A 316 -12.49 -11.93 14.76
N ASP A 317 -13.09 -11.65 13.60
CA ASP A 317 -14.39 -12.17 13.18
C ASP A 317 -14.27 -13.57 12.52
N GLY A 318 -13.04 -14.06 12.36
CA GLY A 318 -12.74 -15.35 11.75
C GLY A 318 -12.65 -15.32 10.22
N HIS A 319 -12.60 -14.15 9.59
CA HIS A 319 -12.36 -14.06 8.16
C HIS A 319 -10.92 -14.37 7.81
N ILE A 320 -10.71 -15.00 6.67
CA ILE A 320 -9.42 -15.50 6.22
C ILE A 320 -8.90 -14.60 5.11
N TYR A 321 -7.68 -14.09 5.26
CA TYR A 321 -7.02 -13.27 4.27
C TYR A 321 -5.84 -14.03 3.68
N VAL A 322 -5.73 -14.03 2.36
CA VAL A 322 -4.73 -14.80 1.62
C VAL A 322 -3.97 -13.88 0.67
N ALA A 323 -2.63 -13.89 0.76
CA ALA A 323 -1.77 -13.30 -0.24
C ALA A 323 -1.68 -14.23 -1.44
N ASP A 324 -2.33 -13.83 -2.53
CA ASP A 324 -2.29 -14.54 -3.80
C ASP A 324 -1.10 -14.03 -4.60
N GLN A 325 0.09 -14.55 -4.23
CA GLN A 325 1.38 -13.94 -4.54
C GLN A 325 1.55 -13.67 -6.04
N ASN A 326 1.37 -14.67 -6.90
CA ASN A 326 1.65 -14.50 -8.32
C ASN A 326 0.51 -13.80 -9.08
N ASN A 327 -0.66 -13.64 -8.44
CA ASN A 327 -1.71 -12.75 -8.93
C ASN A 327 -1.56 -11.31 -8.43
N SER A 328 -0.57 -11.02 -7.58
CA SER A 328 -0.32 -9.69 -7.01
C SER A 328 -1.57 -9.05 -6.40
N ARG A 329 -2.31 -9.85 -5.62
CA ARG A 329 -3.53 -9.43 -4.94
C ARG A 329 -3.66 -10.06 -3.56
N ILE A 330 -4.61 -9.55 -2.78
CA ILE A 330 -5.04 -10.17 -1.53
C ILE A 330 -6.51 -10.52 -1.66
N GLN A 331 -6.91 -11.71 -1.20
CA GLN A 331 -8.31 -12.12 -1.18
C GLN A 331 -8.78 -12.36 0.26
N LYS A 332 -10.01 -11.95 0.56
CA LYS A 332 -10.69 -12.15 1.85
C LYS A 332 -11.83 -13.16 1.70
N PHE A 333 -11.95 -14.07 2.66
CA PHE A 333 -12.96 -15.13 2.70
C PHE A 333 -13.67 -15.18 4.05
N THR A 334 -14.85 -15.79 4.08
CA THR A 334 -15.48 -16.25 5.33
C THR A 334 -14.64 -17.33 6.01
N SER A 335 -14.95 -17.65 7.27
CA SER A 335 -14.33 -18.76 7.98
C SER A 335 -14.56 -20.13 7.29
N THR A 336 -15.60 -20.24 6.45
CA THR A 336 -15.96 -21.43 5.69
C THR A 336 -15.39 -21.46 4.27
N GLY A 337 -14.69 -20.40 3.83
CA GLY A 337 -14.02 -20.34 2.53
C GLY A 337 -14.81 -19.65 1.41
N ASP A 338 -15.92 -18.98 1.73
CA ASP A 338 -16.69 -18.21 0.74
C ASP A 338 -16.00 -16.87 0.46
N PHE A 339 -15.84 -16.52 -0.82
CA PHE A 339 -15.20 -15.27 -1.22
C PHE A 339 -15.99 -14.04 -0.76
N LEU A 340 -15.29 -13.04 -0.21
CA LEU A 340 -15.88 -11.77 0.22
C LEU A 340 -15.43 -10.60 -0.64
N LEU A 341 -14.12 -10.38 -0.74
CA LEU A 341 -13.55 -9.25 -1.51
C LEU A 341 -12.09 -9.51 -1.88
N GLU A 342 -11.56 -8.66 -2.76
CA GLU A 342 -10.14 -8.65 -3.12
C GLU A 342 -9.54 -7.23 -3.13
N PHE A 343 -8.22 -7.16 -2.93
CA PHE A 343 -7.38 -5.99 -3.12
C PHE A 343 -6.48 -6.28 -4.33
N ASN A 344 -6.73 -5.65 -5.47
CA ASN A 344 -6.21 -6.10 -6.77
C ASN A 344 -5.52 -5.00 -7.61
N ASP A 345 -5.11 -3.90 -6.99
CA ASP A 345 -4.36 -2.85 -7.69
C ASP A 345 -2.89 -3.27 -7.81
N THR A 346 -2.46 -3.74 -8.97
CA THR A 346 -1.11 -4.29 -9.17
C THR A 346 -0.09 -3.21 -9.52
N GLY A 347 1.06 -3.21 -8.84
CA GLY A 347 2.17 -2.31 -9.16
C GLY A 347 3.07 -2.00 -7.97
N VAL A 348 3.94 -1.02 -8.15
CA VAL A 348 5.02 -0.68 -7.20
C VAL A 348 4.78 0.64 -6.47
N LEU A 349 3.68 1.34 -6.76
CA LEU A 349 3.32 2.58 -6.06
C LEU A 349 2.65 2.29 -4.71
N PRO A 350 2.57 3.28 -3.79
CA PRO A 350 1.83 3.13 -2.55
C PRO A 350 0.37 2.73 -2.81
N GLY A 351 -0.10 1.71 -2.09
CA GLY A 351 -1.45 1.17 -2.25
C GLY A 351 -1.58 0.12 -3.35
N GLN A 352 -0.58 -0.02 -4.22
CA GLN A 352 -0.51 -1.11 -5.19
C GLN A 352 0.24 -2.31 -4.63
N LEU A 353 -0.10 -3.51 -5.07
CA LEU A 353 0.46 -4.78 -4.64
C LEU A 353 1.32 -5.40 -5.75
N PHE A 354 2.45 -5.97 -5.38
CA PHE A 354 3.32 -6.74 -6.24
C PHE A 354 3.90 -7.91 -5.45
N MET A 355 3.46 -9.12 -5.79
CA MET A 355 3.92 -10.34 -5.15
C MET A 355 3.87 -10.31 -3.61
N PRO A 356 2.69 -10.06 -2.99
CA PRO A 356 2.56 -10.07 -1.54
C PRO A 356 2.99 -11.43 -0.98
N GLY A 357 3.84 -11.41 0.04
CA GLY A 357 4.46 -12.61 0.63
C GLY A 357 3.83 -13.01 1.96
N HIS A 358 3.53 -12.04 2.82
CA HIS A 358 2.90 -12.29 4.12
C HIS A 358 1.94 -11.14 4.47
N ILE A 359 0.94 -11.43 5.29
CA ILE A 359 -0.13 -10.49 5.67
C ILE A 359 -0.38 -10.61 7.16
N GLU A 360 -0.54 -9.47 7.85
CA GLU A 360 -1.00 -9.44 9.25
C GLU A 360 -2.10 -8.40 9.44
N ILE A 361 -3.06 -8.68 10.32
CA ILE A 361 -4.19 -7.76 10.58
C ILE A 361 -4.13 -7.26 12.02
N ASP A 362 -4.32 -5.95 12.19
CA ASP A 362 -4.55 -5.34 13.49
C ASP A 362 -5.77 -4.41 13.46
N LYS A 363 -6.87 -4.82 14.09
CA LYS A 363 -8.14 -4.09 14.09
C LYS A 363 -8.60 -3.78 12.65
N ASP A 364 -8.52 -2.52 12.24
CA ASP A 364 -8.89 -2.00 10.92
C ASP A 364 -7.65 -1.81 10.02
N GLN A 365 -6.46 -2.26 10.41
CA GLN A 365 -5.23 -2.16 9.63
C GLN A 365 -4.82 -3.53 9.07
N LEU A 366 -4.40 -3.52 7.81
CA LEU A 366 -3.88 -4.66 7.08
C LEU A 366 -2.43 -4.36 6.70
N PHE A 367 -1.49 -5.10 7.29
CA PHE A 367 -0.08 -5.03 6.98
C PHE A 367 0.28 -6.07 5.93
N VAL A 368 1.08 -5.68 4.94
CA VAL A 368 1.43 -6.54 3.81
C VAL A 368 2.94 -6.48 3.59
N CYS A 369 3.61 -7.62 3.70
CA CYS A 369 4.99 -7.81 3.28
C CYS A 369 5.03 -8.05 1.76
N GLU A 370 5.94 -7.38 1.06
CA GLU A 370 6.27 -7.66 -0.33
C GLU A 370 7.77 -7.93 -0.44
N PRO A 371 8.19 -9.19 -0.22
CA PRO A 371 9.59 -9.56 -0.11
C PRO A 371 10.39 -9.23 -1.38
N GLY A 372 9.75 -9.26 -2.55
CA GLY A 372 10.38 -8.92 -3.83
C GLY A 372 10.67 -7.43 -4.00
N LEU A 373 9.95 -6.56 -3.29
CA LEU A 373 10.14 -5.10 -3.29
C LEU A 373 10.82 -4.60 -2.00
N ASN A 374 11.22 -5.51 -1.09
CA ASN A 374 11.83 -5.17 0.18
C ASN A 374 11.02 -4.14 1.00
N ARG A 375 9.68 -4.27 0.97
CA ARG A 375 8.79 -3.29 1.60
C ARG A 375 7.71 -3.95 2.45
N ILE A 376 7.20 -3.15 3.37
CA ILE A 376 5.96 -3.41 4.11
C ILE A 376 5.03 -2.26 3.84
N GLN A 377 3.78 -2.56 3.50
CA GLN A 377 2.71 -1.58 3.36
C GLN A 377 1.70 -1.76 4.48
N MET A 378 1.19 -0.65 4.98
CA MET A 378 0.05 -0.61 5.89
C MET A 378 -1.14 -0.06 5.12
N PHE A 379 -2.19 -0.85 5.02
CA PHE A 379 -3.49 -0.46 4.50
C PHE A 379 -4.41 -0.23 5.68
N GLN A 380 -4.93 0.99 5.81
CA GLN A 380 -5.97 1.25 6.78
C GLN A 380 -7.31 1.03 6.08
N LYS A 381 -8.15 0.16 6.64
CA LYS A 381 -9.57 0.16 6.37
C LYS A 381 -10.05 1.53 6.82
N VAL A 382 -10.26 2.41 5.85
CA VAL A 382 -11.02 3.62 6.08
C VAL A 382 -12.39 3.12 6.51
N PRO A 383 -12.82 3.34 7.76
CA PRO A 383 -14.16 2.95 8.14
C PRO A 383 -15.10 3.65 7.15
N PHE A 384 -16.07 2.93 6.62
CA PHE A 384 -17.22 3.51 5.90
C PHE A 384 -18.10 4.31 6.89
N LEU A 385 -17.47 5.19 7.68
CA LEU A 385 -18.06 6.12 8.64
C LEU A 385 -17.82 7.57 8.22
N VAL A 386 -17.28 7.79 7.02
CA VAL A 386 -17.30 9.11 6.38
C VAL A 386 -18.63 9.24 5.64
N ASN A 387 -19.39 10.29 5.96
CA ASN A 387 -20.55 10.67 5.17
C ASN A 387 -20.06 10.88 3.73
N GLN A 388 -20.34 9.94 2.84
CA GLN A 388 -19.79 9.93 1.49
C GLN A 388 -20.87 10.30 0.50
N LYS A 389 -20.53 11.20 -0.42
CA LYS A 389 -21.46 11.65 -1.46
C LYS A 389 -20.77 11.67 -2.82
N GLY A 390 -21.51 11.23 -3.83
CA GLY A 390 -21.07 11.23 -5.22
C GLY A 390 -21.88 12.23 -6.02
N ILE A 391 -21.24 13.07 -6.81
CA ILE A 391 -21.88 13.96 -7.79
C ILE A 391 -21.41 13.52 -9.17
N ILE A 392 -22.34 13.18 -10.05
CA ILE A 392 -22.06 12.82 -11.44
C ILE A 392 -22.77 13.82 -12.34
N ILE A 393 -22.02 14.45 -13.25
CA ILE A 393 -22.55 15.37 -14.25
C ILE A 393 -22.28 14.82 -15.64
N ALA A 394 -23.34 14.41 -16.33
CA ALA A 394 -23.32 14.09 -17.75
C ALA A 394 -23.56 15.37 -18.55
N GLY A 395 -22.46 15.97 -19.02
CA GLY A 395 -22.44 17.20 -19.80
C GLY A 395 -22.90 16.99 -21.25
N THR A 396 -23.35 18.08 -21.88
CA THR A 396 -23.71 18.11 -23.30
C THR A 396 -23.46 19.51 -23.87
N THR A 397 -23.25 19.61 -25.18
CA THR A 397 -23.17 20.88 -25.90
C THR A 397 -24.53 21.40 -26.35
N GLY A 398 -25.61 20.63 -26.15
CA GLY A 398 -26.98 21.03 -26.52
C GLY A 398 -27.30 21.10 -28.03
N LYS A 399 -26.33 20.79 -28.90
CA LYS A 399 -26.54 20.59 -30.36
C LYS A 399 -26.78 19.11 -30.66
N SER A 400 -27.04 18.72 -31.91
CA SER A 400 -27.18 17.31 -32.31
C SER A 400 -25.94 16.52 -31.86
N ASP A 401 -26.06 15.86 -30.71
CA ASP A 401 -24.92 15.42 -29.92
C ASP A 401 -24.53 14.00 -30.33
N SER A 402 -23.64 13.90 -31.32
CA SER A 402 -23.22 12.63 -31.91
C SER A 402 -22.49 11.70 -30.94
N ILE A 403 -22.10 12.21 -29.76
CA ILE A 403 -21.37 11.47 -28.71
C ILE A 403 -22.13 11.36 -27.38
N TRP A 404 -23.42 11.72 -27.39
CA TRP A 404 -24.26 11.61 -26.20
C TRP A 404 -24.36 10.18 -25.66
N ASN A 405 -24.37 9.17 -26.53
CA ASN A 405 -24.48 7.78 -26.13
C ASN A 405 -23.27 7.34 -25.29
N GLU A 406 -22.08 7.81 -25.64
CA GLU A 406 -20.82 7.56 -24.96
C GLU A 406 -20.76 8.28 -23.61
N VAL A 407 -21.14 9.57 -23.58
CA VAL A 407 -21.25 10.34 -22.32
C VAL A 407 -22.22 9.67 -21.36
N ASN A 408 -23.40 9.24 -21.84
CA ASN A 408 -24.39 8.54 -21.04
C ASN A 408 -23.87 7.17 -20.56
N TYR A 409 -23.25 6.38 -21.42
CA TYR A 409 -22.69 5.08 -21.06
C TYR A 409 -21.62 5.20 -19.95
N VAL A 410 -20.68 6.13 -20.10
CA VAL A 410 -19.64 6.37 -19.11
C VAL A 410 -20.25 6.84 -17.79
N SER A 411 -21.21 7.75 -17.83
CA SER A 411 -21.85 8.29 -16.62
C SER A 411 -22.62 7.20 -15.86
N GLN A 412 -23.31 6.31 -16.56
CA GLN A 412 -23.98 5.15 -15.97
C GLN A 412 -22.99 4.10 -15.44
N TYR A 413 -21.86 3.90 -16.13
CA TYR A 413 -20.78 3.03 -15.64
C TYR A 413 -20.19 3.57 -14.34
N VAL A 414 -19.90 4.87 -14.26
CA VAL A 414 -19.43 5.54 -13.04
C VAL A 414 -20.41 5.33 -11.89
N LYS A 415 -21.72 5.52 -12.13
CA LYS A 415 -22.78 5.25 -11.12
C LYS A 415 -22.71 3.81 -10.59
N ARG A 416 -22.52 2.81 -11.46
CA ARG A 416 -22.36 1.39 -11.06
C ARG A 416 -21.08 1.16 -10.25
N VAL A 417 -19.97 1.78 -10.63
CA VAL A 417 -18.71 1.69 -9.88
C VAL A 417 -18.87 2.29 -8.49
N LEU A 418 -19.55 3.44 -8.35
CA LEU A 418 -19.82 4.04 -7.04
C LEU A 418 -20.65 3.09 -6.15
N HIS A 419 -21.67 2.42 -6.71
CA HIS A 419 -22.40 1.39 -5.98
C HIS A 419 -21.51 0.22 -5.54
N GLN A 420 -20.62 -0.28 -6.41
CA GLN A 420 -19.64 -1.32 -6.03
C GLN A 420 -18.64 -0.84 -4.98
N LYS A 421 -18.35 0.46 -4.95
CA LYS A 421 -17.54 1.13 -3.92
C LYS A 421 -18.36 1.51 -2.68
N GLY A 422 -19.62 1.06 -2.56
CA GLY A 422 -20.42 1.19 -1.34
C GLY A 422 -21.30 2.43 -1.22
N PHE A 423 -21.47 3.22 -2.28
CA PHE A 423 -22.39 4.37 -2.26
C PHE A 423 -23.85 3.89 -2.40
N ALA A 424 -24.72 4.31 -1.49
CA ALA A 424 -26.17 4.10 -1.60
C ALA A 424 -26.79 5.05 -2.64
N SER A 425 -28.00 4.74 -3.12
CA SER A 425 -28.66 5.55 -4.17
C SER A 425 -28.97 6.98 -3.72
N ASP A 426 -29.27 7.19 -2.44
CA ASP A 426 -29.48 8.50 -1.81
C ASP A 426 -28.18 9.26 -1.52
N GLN A 427 -27.02 8.60 -1.69
CA GLN A 427 -25.69 9.20 -1.59
C GLN A 427 -25.10 9.58 -2.95
N ILE A 428 -25.85 9.42 -4.05
CA ILE A 428 -25.41 9.78 -5.40
C ILE A 428 -26.36 10.82 -5.99
N CYS A 429 -25.83 11.97 -6.36
CA CYS A 429 -26.50 12.96 -7.18
C CYS A 429 -26.11 12.76 -8.65
N PHE A 430 -27.03 12.28 -9.47
CA PHE A 430 -26.82 12.04 -10.91
C PHE A 430 -27.56 13.09 -11.74
N MET A 431 -26.80 13.92 -12.47
CA MET A 431 -27.30 15.04 -13.26
C MET A 431 -27.14 14.78 -14.76
N SER A 432 -28.22 14.95 -15.52
CA SER A 432 -28.24 14.78 -16.98
C SER A 432 -29.41 15.54 -17.59
N ASN A 433 -29.25 16.00 -18.83
CA ASN A 433 -30.30 16.68 -19.61
C ASN A 433 -30.99 15.78 -20.64
N SER A 434 -30.73 14.47 -20.64
CA SER A 434 -31.40 13.54 -21.55
C SER A 434 -32.72 13.03 -21.02
N THR A 435 -33.69 12.89 -21.92
CA THR A 435 -34.97 12.23 -21.69
C THR A 435 -34.86 10.72 -21.52
N GLN A 436 -33.70 10.12 -21.78
CA GLN A 436 -33.45 8.67 -21.70
C GLN A 436 -32.64 8.24 -20.47
N SER A 437 -32.27 9.17 -19.57
CA SER A 437 -31.44 8.88 -18.40
C SER A 437 -32.24 8.85 -17.11
N GLU A 438 -31.90 7.93 -16.19
CA GLU A 438 -32.39 7.90 -14.80
C GLU A 438 -31.78 9.04 -13.95
N SER A 439 -31.95 10.29 -14.38
CA SER A 439 -31.43 11.47 -13.68
C SER A 439 -32.28 11.89 -12.51
N LEU A 440 -31.61 12.29 -11.43
CA LEU A 440 -32.23 12.85 -10.24
C LEU A 440 -32.53 14.34 -10.43
N MET A 441 -31.77 15.01 -11.30
CA MET A 441 -31.97 16.41 -11.67
C MET A 441 -31.36 16.74 -13.05
N SER A 442 -31.78 17.86 -13.61
CA SER A 442 -31.20 18.41 -14.86
C SER A 442 -29.79 18.94 -14.62
N ALA A 443 -28.91 18.77 -15.60
CA ALA A 443 -27.55 19.27 -15.56
C ALA A 443 -27.53 20.77 -15.94
N ASN A 444 -27.37 21.64 -14.95
CA ASN A 444 -27.18 23.08 -15.11
C ASN A 444 -26.35 23.63 -13.96
N PHE A 445 -25.87 24.87 -14.10
CA PHE A 445 -24.99 25.48 -13.10
C PHE A 445 -25.65 25.58 -11.71
N ASP A 446 -26.94 25.93 -11.65
CA ASP A 446 -27.67 26.06 -10.38
C ASP A 446 -27.80 24.72 -9.64
N ASN A 447 -28.10 23.64 -10.36
CA ASN A 447 -28.21 22.30 -9.79
C ASN A 447 -26.83 21.74 -9.39
N TYR A 448 -25.76 22.10 -10.09
CA TYR A 448 -24.40 21.81 -9.65
C TYR A 448 -24.07 22.48 -8.32
N GLN A 449 -24.39 23.76 -8.14
CA GLN A 449 -24.20 24.45 -6.86
C GLN A 449 -25.06 23.83 -5.74
N LYS A 450 -26.30 23.47 -6.04
CA LYS A 450 -27.18 22.74 -5.10
C LYS A 450 -26.62 21.37 -4.73
N ALA A 451 -26.02 20.65 -5.67
CA ALA A 451 -25.40 19.36 -5.42
C ALA A 451 -24.18 19.50 -4.50
N LEU A 452 -23.33 20.51 -4.70
CA LEU A 452 -22.23 20.81 -3.78
C LEU A 452 -22.72 21.20 -2.38
N GLN A 453 -23.80 21.98 -2.30
CA GLN A 453 -24.42 22.32 -1.02
C GLN A 453 -25.04 21.09 -0.34
N TRP A 454 -25.69 20.21 -1.10
CA TRP A 454 -26.20 18.93 -0.61
C TRP A 454 -25.07 18.03 -0.11
N ALA A 455 -23.87 18.13 -0.68
CA ALA A 455 -22.69 17.41 -0.26
C ALA A 455 -21.90 18.10 0.87
N SER A 456 -22.37 19.22 1.44
CA SER A 456 -21.59 20.00 2.41
C SER A 456 -21.32 19.27 3.73
N ASP A 457 -22.17 18.31 4.07
CA ASP A 457 -22.05 17.43 5.24
C ASP A 457 -21.20 16.19 4.97
N ALA A 458 -20.79 15.95 3.71
CA ALA A 458 -19.96 14.82 3.37
C ALA A 458 -18.53 15.03 3.87
N ASP A 459 -17.95 13.99 4.46
CA ASP A 459 -16.55 13.92 4.80
C ASP A 459 -15.71 13.47 3.58
N TYR A 460 -16.34 12.76 2.64
CA TYR A 460 -15.73 12.27 1.41
C TYR A 460 -16.61 12.56 0.19
N LEU A 461 -16.10 13.34 -0.76
CA LEU A 461 -16.84 13.71 -1.97
C LEU A 461 -16.16 13.20 -3.24
N ILE A 462 -16.89 12.45 -4.07
CA ILE A 462 -16.47 12.15 -5.44
C ILE A 462 -17.25 13.06 -6.39
N VAL A 463 -16.54 13.83 -7.23
CA VAL A 463 -17.16 14.58 -8.33
C VAL A 463 -16.69 14.00 -9.66
N CYS A 464 -17.64 13.53 -10.47
CA CYS A 464 -17.39 12.97 -11.79
C CYS A 464 -18.00 13.87 -12.86
N LEU A 465 -17.13 14.40 -13.72
CA LEU A 465 -17.48 15.28 -14.83
C LEU A 465 -17.23 14.52 -16.14
N VAL A 466 -18.28 14.28 -16.93
CA VAL A 466 -18.22 13.59 -18.23
C VAL A 466 -18.75 14.52 -19.33
N ASP A 467 -17.91 14.94 -20.28
CA ASP A 467 -18.27 15.90 -21.33
C ASP A 467 -17.38 15.78 -22.60
N HIS A 468 -17.78 16.52 -23.64
CA HIS A 468 -17.28 16.67 -25.01
C HIS A 468 -15.93 17.36 -25.19
N GLY A 469 -15.19 17.61 -24.12
CA GLY A 469 -13.75 17.84 -24.23
C GLY A 469 -13.27 19.14 -24.85
N GLY A 470 -13.80 20.27 -24.40
CA GLY A 470 -13.26 21.60 -24.69
C GLY A 470 -11.93 21.90 -23.96
N LYS A 471 -11.17 22.90 -24.44
CA LYS A 471 -10.05 23.47 -23.67
C LYS A 471 -10.59 24.23 -22.46
N GLU A 472 -10.23 23.78 -21.26
CA GLU A 472 -10.40 24.44 -19.96
C GLU A 472 -11.84 24.63 -19.44
N ASN A 473 -12.86 24.25 -20.22
CA ASN A 473 -14.27 24.35 -19.84
C ASN A 473 -14.99 23.00 -19.98
N PHE A 474 -15.74 22.65 -18.95
CA PHE A 474 -16.71 21.55 -18.95
C PHE A 474 -18.09 22.09 -19.37
N SER A 475 -18.63 21.62 -20.49
CA SER A 475 -19.97 21.97 -20.97
C SER A 475 -21.02 21.21 -20.16
N ILE A 476 -21.64 21.88 -19.20
CA ILE A 476 -22.73 21.28 -18.41
C ILE A 476 -23.95 21.07 -19.32
N ASN A 477 -24.28 22.08 -20.13
CA ASN A 477 -25.34 22.03 -21.13
C ASN A 477 -25.04 23.01 -22.28
N GLY A 478 -25.97 23.19 -23.23
CA GLY A 478 -25.76 24.09 -24.38
C GLY A 478 -25.63 25.58 -24.06
N PHE A 479 -25.78 25.98 -22.78
CA PHE A 479 -25.72 27.37 -22.31
C PHE A 479 -24.74 27.54 -21.14
N ASP A 480 -24.63 26.54 -20.26
CA ASP A 480 -23.80 26.56 -19.06
C ASP A 480 -22.48 25.83 -19.27
N ALA A 481 -21.38 26.48 -18.88
CA ALA A 481 -20.06 25.89 -18.82
C ALA A 481 -19.39 26.14 -17.46
N LEU A 482 -18.63 25.17 -17.00
CA LEU A 482 -17.85 25.22 -15.76
C LEU A 482 -16.36 25.30 -16.10
N SER A 483 -15.73 26.43 -15.79
CA SER A 483 -14.29 26.60 -16.00
C SER A 483 -13.49 25.86 -14.93
N ALA A 484 -12.27 25.42 -15.29
CA ALA A 484 -11.37 24.77 -14.34
C ALA A 484 -11.07 25.63 -13.10
N SER A 485 -10.93 26.95 -13.27
CA SER A 485 -10.73 27.89 -12.15
C SER A 485 -11.92 27.91 -11.21
N LYS A 486 -13.14 28.04 -11.76
CA LYS A 486 -14.36 28.10 -10.95
C LYS A 486 -14.61 26.78 -10.21
N PHE A 487 -14.36 25.66 -10.88
CA PHE A 487 -14.45 24.33 -10.27
C PHE A 487 -13.46 24.16 -9.11
N SER A 488 -12.22 24.60 -9.30
CA SER A 488 -11.19 24.61 -8.24
C SER A 488 -11.62 25.45 -7.04
N ASP A 489 -12.12 26.67 -7.27
CA ASP A 489 -12.60 27.56 -6.20
C ASP A 489 -13.77 26.93 -5.41
N ASP A 490 -14.71 26.29 -6.10
CA ASP A 490 -15.85 25.62 -5.48
C ASP A 490 -15.43 24.43 -4.61
N LEU A 491 -14.48 23.61 -5.09
CA LEU A 491 -13.95 22.47 -4.33
C LEU A 491 -13.08 22.91 -3.16
N ASN A 492 -12.25 23.94 -3.33
CA ASN A 492 -11.46 24.52 -2.24
C ASN A 492 -12.37 25.08 -1.14
N LYS A 493 -13.47 25.74 -1.52
CA LYS A 493 -14.49 26.21 -0.58
C LYS A 493 -15.21 25.05 0.12
N TRP A 494 -15.50 23.97 -0.60
CA TRP A 494 -16.11 22.79 0.00
C TRP A 494 -15.17 22.07 0.99
N GLN A 495 -13.87 22.02 0.68
CA GLN A 495 -12.84 21.35 1.48
C GLN A 495 -12.29 22.20 2.64
N SER A 496 -12.81 23.41 2.87
CA SER A 496 -12.29 24.30 3.92
C SER A 496 -12.43 23.74 5.35
N ASP A 497 -13.28 22.74 5.55
CA ASP A 497 -13.45 22.07 6.84
C ASP A 497 -12.42 20.96 7.04
N LYS A 498 -11.78 20.94 8.23
CA LYS A 498 -10.76 19.94 8.56
C LYS A 498 -11.29 18.51 8.44
N GLY A 499 -10.54 17.66 7.76
CA GLY A 499 -10.83 16.22 7.62
C GLY A 499 -11.55 15.84 6.33
N LYS A 500 -12.07 16.82 5.56
CA LYS A 500 -12.72 16.55 4.28
C LYS A 500 -11.72 16.17 3.19
N GLN A 501 -12.07 15.15 2.42
CA GLN A 501 -11.33 14.71 1.25
C GLN A 501 -12.25 14.71 0.03
N PHE A 502 -11.70 15.03 -1.14
CA PHE A 502 -12.43 14.87 -2.38
C PHE A 502 -11.59 14.17 -3.44
N PHE A 503 -12.25 13.51 -4.37
CA PHE A 503 -11.64 12.95 -5.57
C PHE A 503 -12.40 13.43 -6.80
N CYS A 504 -11.68 13.93 -7.80
CA CYS A 504 -12.27 14.39 -9.06
C CYS A 504 -11.91 13.43 -10.19
N PHE A 505 -12.92 12.97 -10.93
CA PHE A 505 -12.73 12.22 -12.17
C PHE A 505 -13.28 13.05 -13.33
N LEU A 506 -12.39 13.50 -14.21
CA LEU A 506 -12.75 14.19 -15.44
C LEU A 506 -12.50 13.27 -16.62
N ARG A 507 -13.56 12.91 -17.38
CA ARG A 507 -13.41 12.18 -18.64
C ARG A 507 -13.86 13.05 -19.81
N CYS A 508 -12.85 13.43 -20.58
CA CYS A 508 -12.95 14.18 -21.82
C CYS A 508 -12.99 13.18 -22.99
N LEU A 509 -14.12 13.11 -23.72
CA LEU A 509 -14.25 12.28 -24.92
C LEU A 509 -13.94 13.14 -26.15
N GLN A 510 -12.68 13.17 -26.59
CA GLN A 510 -12.32 13.78 -27.88
C GLN A 510 -12.60 12.79 -29.01
N ILE A 511 -13.41 13.20 -29.99
CA ILE A 511 -13.35 12.64 -31.35
C ILE A 511 -12.38 13.49 -32.15
N TRP A 512 -11.42 12.85 -32.82
CA TRP A 512 -10.60 13.47 -33.87
C TRP A 512 -11.37 13.58 -35.17
#